data_AF-A0A2E5XDH6-F1
#
_entry.id   AF-A0A2E5XDH6-F1
#
_cell.length_a   1.000
_cell.length_b   1.000
_cell.length_c   1.000
_cell.angle_alpha   90.00
_cell.angle_beta   90.00
_cell.angle_gamma   90.00
#
_symmetry.space_group_name_H-M   'P 1'
#
loop_
_entity.id
_entity.type
_entity.pdbx_description
1 polymer ?
#
loop_
_entity_poly.entity_id
_entity_poly.type
_entity_poly.pdbx_seq_one_letter_code
_entity_poly.pdbx_strand_id
1 'polypeptide(L)'
;MNNFTTNKIININQLISGDQIKLKILTRTKRFLDCNFGKKIDFNDLALLQGCSQNQLISMFKSYFDITLNQYLILKRAENV
;
A
#
# COMPACT_ATOMS: atom_id res chain seq x y z
N MET A 1 -27.80 13.25 -25.95
CA MET A 1 -26.75 14.03 -25.27
C MET A 1 -25.79 13.07 -24.55
N ASN A 2 -24.55 12.97 -25.03
CA ASN A 2 -23.31 12.59 -24.32
C ASN A 2 -23.18 11.32 -23.44
N ASN A 3 -23.62 10.13 -23.90
CA ASN A 3 -23.20 8.87 -23.25
C ASN A 3 -21.67 8.64 -23.27
N PHE A 4 -20.98 9.11 -24.31
CA PHE A 4 -19.54 8.93 -24.45
C PHE A 4 -18.72 9.75 -23.43
N THR A 5 -19.09 11.02 -23.24
CA THR A 5 -18.41 11.91 -22.28
C THR A 5 -18.64 11.46 -20.84
N THR A 6 -19.87 11.06 -20.50
CA THR A 6 -20.20 10.56 -19.15
C THR A 6 -19.42 9.28 -18.82
N ASN A 7 -19.30 8.34 -19.77
CA ASN A 7 -18.51 7.11 -19.57
C ASN A 7 -17.02 7.41 -19.34
N LYS A 8 -16.45 8.39 -20.05
CA LYS A 8 -15.05 8.82 -19.81
C LYS A 8 -14.86 9.42 -18.42
N ILE A 9 -15.79 10.26 -17.96
CA ILE A 9 -15.74 10.85 -16.61
C ILE A 9 -15.82 9.77 -15.53
N ILE A 10 -16.71 8.79 -15.69
CA ILE A 10 -16.83 7.65 -14.76
C ILE A 10 -15.51 6.86 -14.69
N ASN A 11 -14.92 6.53 -15.83
CA ASN A 11 -13.64 5.81 -15.89
C ASN A 11 -12.51 6.59 -15.20
N ILE A 12 -12.40 7.90 -15.45
CA ILE A 12 -11.40 8.76 -14.80
C ILE A 12 -11.61 8.78 -13.28
N ASN A 13 -12.85 8.95 -12.82
CA ASN A 13 -13.16 8.95 -11.40
C ASN A 13 -12.86 7.62 -10.72
N GLN A 14 -13.09 6.50 -11.42
CA GLN A 14 -12.73 5.17 -10.93
C GLN A 14 -11.21 5.01 -10.82
N LEU A 15 -10.44 5.50 -11.80
CA LEU A 15 -8.97 5.49 -11.74
C LEU A 15 -8.46 6.30 -10.54
N ILE A 16 -8.92 7.55 -10.41
CA ILE A 16 -8.55 8.43 -9.28
C ILE A 16 -8.90 7.78 -7.95
N SER A 17 -10.11 7.19 -7.85
CA SER A 17 -10.57 6.53 -6.63
C SER A 17 -9.73 5.28 -6.31
N GLY A 18 -9.37 4.49 -7.33
CA GLY A 18 -8.46 3.35 -7.19
C GLY A 18 -7.09 3.75 -6.66
N ASP A 19 -6.53 4.85 -7.16
CA ASP A 19 -5.25 5.36 -6.71
C ASP A 19 -5.31 5.90 -5.27
N GLN A 20 -6.41 6.55 -4.88
CA GLN A 20 -6.63 6.97 -3.49
C GLN A 20 -6.70 5.79 -2.52
N ILE A 21 -7.33 4.67 -2.91
CA ILE A 21 -7.38 3.46 -2.08
C ILE A 21 -5.98 2.87 -1.89
N LYS A 22 -5.21 2.75 -2.96
CA LYS A 22 -3.83 2.24 -2.90
C LYS A 22 -2.95 3.12 -2.00
N LEU A 23 -3.02 4.45 -2.17
CA LEU A 23 -2.27 5.40 -1.33
C LEU A 23 -2.65 5.29 0.15
N LYS A 24 -3.93 5.10 0.47
CA LYS A 24 -4.39 4.88 1.85
C LYS A 24 -3.83 3.60 2.44
N ILE A 25 -3.84 2.50 1.68
CA ILE A 25 -3.23 1.22 2.10
C ILE A 25 -1.74 1.43 2.38
N LEU A 26 -1.00 1.99 1.43
CA LEU A 26 0.45 2.23 1.57
C LEU A 26 0.80 3.10 2.78
N THR A 27 0.05 4.17 2.99
CA THR A 27 0.25 5.08 4.14
C THR A 27 0.03 4.35 5.47
N ARG A 28 -1.04 3.56 5.58
CA ARG A 28 -1.36 2.77 6.78
C ARG A 28 -0.32 1.69 7.02
N THR A 29 0.08 0.96 5.98
CA THR A 29 1.14 -0.05 6.05
C THR A 29 2.44 0.55 6.53
N LYS A 30 2.91 1.64 5.91
CA LYS A 30 4.15 2.31 6.32
C LYS A 30 4.09 2.73 7.79
N ARG A 31 3.00 3.39 8.21
CA ARG A 31 2.81 3.79 9.61
C ARG A 31 2.85 2.60 10.57
N PHE A 32 2.21 1.49 10.21
CA PHE A 32 2.25 0.28 11.03
C PHE A 32 3.68 -0.26 11.20
N LEU A 33 4.45 -0.33 10.11
CA LEU A 33 5.85 -0.77 10.14
C LEU A 33 6.70 0.19 10.99
N ASP A 34 6.52 1.50 10.83
CA ASP A 34 7.23 2.53 11.62
C ASP A 34 6.96 2.40 13.12
N CYS A 35 5.76 1.97 13.53
CA CYS A 35 5.42 1.79 14.95
C CYS A 35 5.84 0.41 15.50
N ASN A 36 6.12 -0.58 14.64
CA ASN A 36 6.31 -1.97 15.07
C ASN A 36 7.60 -2.60 14.54
N PHE A 37 8.54 -1.81 14.01
CA PHE A 37 9.76 -2.34 13.38
C PHE A 37 10.58 -3.24 14.31
N GLY A 38 10.56 -3.00 15.63
CA GLY A 38 11.25 -3.85 16.62
C GLY A 38 10.64 -5.24 16.85
N LYS A 39 9.46 -5.53 16.29
CA LYS A 39 8.74 -6.80 16.48
C LYS A 39 8.89 -7.71 15.26
N LYS A 40 8.63 -9.01 15.45
CA LYS A 40 8.36 -9.92 14.33
C LYS A 40 6.98 -9.60 13.77
N ILE A 41 6.91 -9.27 12.48
CA ILE A 41 5.68 -8.88 11.79
C ILE A 41 5.29 -10.01 10.84
N ASP A 42 4.03 -10.46 10.91
CA ASP A 42 3.43 -11.33 9.90
C ASP A 42 2.80 -10.45 8.79
N PHE A 43 3.29 -10.59 7.56
CA PHE A 43 2.79 -9.82 6.43
C PHE A 43 1.45 -10.30 5.90
N ASN A 44 1.07 -11.54 6.16
CA ASN A 44 -0.25 -12.04 5.81
C ASN A 44 -1.31 -11.34 6.67
N ASP A 45 -1.10 -11.29 7.99
CA ASP A 45 -1.98 -10.58 8.92
C ASP A 45 -2.02 -9.08 8.62
N LEU A 46 -0.86 -8.47 8.34
CA LEU A 46 -0.79 -7.06 7.96
C LEU A 46 -1.61 -6.78 6.68
N ALA A 47 -1.54 -7.65 5.67
CA ALA A 47 -2.29 -7.49 4.44
C ALA A 47 -3.80 -7.64 4.67
N LEU A 48 -4.22 -8.62 5.49
CA LEU A 48 -5.61 -8.79 5.90
C LEU A 48 -6.15 -7.53 6.60
N LEU A 49 -5.37 -6.91 7.49
CA LEU A 49 -5.72 -5.64 8.14
C LEU A 49 -5.86 -4.47 7.15
N GLN A 50 -5.16 -4.51 6.01
CA GLN A 50 -5.31 -3.53 4.95
C GLN A 50 -6.43 -3.86 3.94
N GLY A 51 -7.09 -5.01 4.07
CA GLY A 51 -8.14 -5.45 3.16
C GLY A 51 -7.60 -5.89 1.79
N CYS A 52 -6.39 -6.44 1.73
CA CYS A 52 -5.80 -6.95 0.49
C CYS A 52 -5.04 -8.27 0.72
N SER A 53 -4.67 -8.96 -0.36
CA SER A 53 -3.83 -10.15 -0.23
C SER A 53 -2.38 -9.76 0.07
N GLN A 54 -1.63 -10.67 0.70
CA GLN A 54 -0.20 -10.47 0.96
C GLN A 54 0.58 -10.11 -0.31
N ASN A 55 0.31 -10.81 -1.42
CA ASN A 55 0.96 -10.55 -2.70
C ASN A 55 0.64 -9.15 -3.25
N GLN A 56 -0.62 -8.70 -3.13
CA GLN A 56 -1.01 -7.35 -3.51
C GLN A 56 -0.29 -6.31 -2.65
N LEU A 57 -0.25 -6.51 -1.34
CA LEU A 57 0.42 -5.59 -0.42
C LEU A 57 1.91 -5.45 -0.76
N ILE A 58 2.61 -6.57 -0.94
CA ILE A 58 4.03 -6.59 -1.28
C ILE A 58 4.27 -5.90 -2.63
N SER A 59 3.47 -6.21 -3.64
CA SER A 59 3.59 -5.64 -4.98
C SER A 59 3.36 -4.12 -4.97
N MET A 60 2.28 -3.67 -4.31
CA MET A 60 1.98 -2.24 -4.16
C MET A 60 3.11 -1.51 -3.43
N PHE A 61 3.59 -2.06 -2.31
CA PHE A 61 4.62 -1.42 -1.50
C PHE A 61 5.93 -1.31 -2.26
N LYS A 62 6.36 -2.39 -2.95
CA LYS A 62 7.57 -2.38 -3.77
C LYS A 62 7.46 -1.41 -4.94
N SER A 63 6.30 -1.35 -5.61
CA SER A 63 6.08 -0.43 -6.73
C SER A 63 6.16 1.04 -6.32
N TYR A 64 5.76 1.36 -5.08
CA TYR A 64 5.71 2.75 -4.61
C TYR A 64 7.00 3.21 -3.90
N PHE A 65 7.67 2.32 -3.17
CA PHE A 65 8.86 2.66 -2.36
C PHE A 65 10.17 2.06 -2.91
N ASP A 66 10.12 1.33 -4.02
CA ASP A 66 11.25 0.62 -4.65
C ASP A 66 11.95 -0.42 -3.76
N ILE A 67 11.34 -0.79 -2.63
CA ILE A 67 11.88 -1.76 -1.66
C ILE A 67 10.77 -2.68 -1.15
N THR A 68 11.15 -3.90 -0.76
CA THR A 68 10.22 -4.83 -0.12
C THR A 68 9.94 -4.44 1.34
N LEU A 69 8.81 -4.92 1.88
CA LEU A 69 8.47 -4.75 3.31
C LEU A 69 9.59 -5.21 4.25
N ASN A 70 10.26 -6.33 3.92
CA ASN A 70 11.39 -6.84 4.70
C ASN A 70 12.60 -5.91 4.64
N GLN A 71 12.97 -5.44 3.45
CA GLN A 71 14.07 -4.49 3.29
C GLN A 71 13.79 -3.20 4.05
N TYR A 72 12.55 -2.69 3.98
CA TYR A 72 12.15 -1.52 4.77
C TYR A 72 12.35 -1.73 6.27
N LEU A 73 11.92 -2.88 6.80
CA LEU A 73 12.12 -3.19 8.23
C LEU A 73 13.58 -3.30 8.63
N ILE A 74 14.43 -3.90 7.78
CA ILE A 74 15.88 -3.98 8.02
C ILE A 74 16.49 -2.59 8.06
N LEU A 75 16.18 -1.74 7.08
CA LEU A 75 16.66 -0.35 7.04
C LEU A 75 16.18 0.43 8.26
N LYS A 76 14.89 0.32 8.60
CA LYS A 76 14.32 1.02 9.76
C LYS A 76 14.98 0.60 11.07
N ARG A 77 15.30 -0.68 11.24
CA ARG A 77 16.05 -1.17 12.39
C ARG A 77 17.46 -0.60 12.41
N ALA A 78 18.17 -0.63 11.29
CA ALA A 78 19.53 -0.11 11.19
C ALA A 78 19.64 1.39 11.49
N GLU A 79 18.63 2.19 11.12
CA GLU A 79 18.54 3.62 11.46
C GLU A 79 18.31 3.91 12.96
N ASN A 80 17.84 2.91 13.73
CA ASN A 80 17.46 3.06 15.14
C ASN A 80 18.35 2.23 16.09
N VAL A 81 19.50 1.77 15.59
CA VAL A 81 20.62 1.20 16.38
C VAL A 81 21.60 2.32 16.68
#